data_AF-A0A970J2E6-F1
#
_entry.id   AF-A0A970J2E6-F1
#
_cell.length_a   1.000
_cell.length_b   1.000
_cell.length_c   1.000
_cell.angle_alpha   90.00
_cell.angle_beta   90.00
_cell.angle_gamma   90.00
#
_symmetry.space_group_name_H-M   'P 1'
#
loop_
_entity.id
_entity.type
_entity.pdbx_description
1 polymer ?
#
loop_
_entity_poly.entity_id
_entity_poly.type
_entity_poly.pdbx_seq_one_letter_code
_entity_poly.pdbx_strand_id
1 'polypeptide(L)' 'MKHIVSVSLGSSTRDHRVKMELSGEEYLIERIGMDGDMKRMHQTIQELDGKADAIGLGGITGLFPVGDKTYV' A
#
# COMPACT_ATOMS: atom_id res chain seq x y z
N MET A 1 0.69 -0.87 -19.87
CA MET A 1 1.31 -0.40 -18.61
C MET A 1 0.32 -0.52 -17.47
N LYS A 2 0.55 -1.47 -16.59
CA LYS A 2 -0.27 -1.76 -15.41
C LYS A 2 0.14 -0.91 -14.21
N HIS A 3 -0.82 -0.54 -13.36
CA HIS A 3 -0.59 0.26 -12.16
C HIS A 3 -0.91 -0.51 -10.88
N ILE A 4 0.09 -0.67 -10.02
CA ILE A 4 -0.02 -1.37 -8.73
C ILE A 4 0.38 -0.39 -7.62
N VAL A 5 -0.50 -0.20 -6.64
CA VAL A 5 -0.24 0.73 -5.52
C VAL A 5 -0.43 0.02 -4.19
N SER A 6 0.59 0.10 -3.33
CA SER A 6 0.47 -0.24 -1.92
C SER A 6 0.17 1.02 -1.10
N VAL A 7 -1.01 1.08 -0.50
CA VAL A 7 -1.41 2.14 0.44
C VAL A 7 -1.14 1.62 1.85
N SER A 8 -0.20 2.24 2.56
CA SER A 8 0.27 1.80 3.88
C SER A 8 -0.06 2.82 4.96
N LEU A 9 -0.62 2.39 6.09
CA LEU A 9 -0.78 3.26 7.26
C LEU A 9 0.58 3.66 7.88
N GLY A 10 1.65 2.95 7.55
CA GLY A 10 3.00 3.24 8.04
C GLY A 10 3.61 4.51 7.44
N SER A 11 4.83 4.83 7.89
CA SER A 11 5.53 6.06 7.49
C SER A 11 5.78 6.18 5.98
N SER A 12 5.66 7.41 5.46
CA SER A 12 6.01 7.84 4.10
C SER A 12 7.51 7.85 3.81
N THR A 13 8.37 7.74 4.83
CA THR A 13 9.84 7.65 4.67
C THR A 13 10.30 6.43 3.87
N ARG A 14 9.43 5.42 3.71
CA ARG A 14 9.67 4.20 2.92
C ARG A 14 8.92 4.24 1.58
N ASP A 15 8.43 5.41 1.18
CA ASP A 15 7.72 5.55 -0.08
C ASP A 15 8.68 5.32 -1.24
N HIS A 16 8.18 4.60 -2.23
CA HIS A 16 9.00 4.14 -3.32
C HIS A 16 8.14 4.02 -4.57
N ARG A 17 8.76 4.33 -5.70
CA ARG A 17 8.15 4.27 -7.03
C ARG A 17 9.14 3.65 -7.99
N VAL A 18 8.71 2.62 -8.70
CA VAL A 18 9.52 1.97 -9.73
C VAL A 18 8.68 1.69 -10.96
N LYS A 19 9.31 1.87 -12.12
CA LYS A 19 8.85 1.33 -13.38
C LYS A 19 9.68 0.10 -13.68
N MET A 20 9.03 -1.01 -13.98
CA MET A 20 9.73 -2.25 -14.35
C MET A 20 8.93 -3.04 -15.37
N GLU A 21 9.63 -3.89 -16.11
CA GLU A 21 9.01 -4.85 -17.01
C GLU A 21 8.98 -6.23 -16.33
N LEU A 22 7.83 -6.89 -16.36
CA LEU A 22 7.66 -8.26 -15.88
C LEU A 22 6.91 -9.05 -16.95
N SER A 23 7.50 -10.16 -17.40
CA SER A 23 6.87 -11.04 -18.41
C SER A 23 6.43 -10.32 -19.69
N GLY A 24 7.16 -9.28 -20.12
CA GLY A 24 6.87 -8.51 -21.32
C GLY A 24 5.78 -7.43 -21.18
N GLU A 25 5.28 -7.18 -19.97
CA GLU A 25 4.35 -6.09 -19.67
C GLU A 25 5.04 -5.05 -18.76
N GLU A 26 4.81 -3.77 -19.03
CA GLU A 26 5.31 -2.68 -18.20
C GLU A 26 4.41 -2.46 -16.97
N TYR A 27 5.03 -2.28 -15.80
CA TYR A 27 4.37 -2.00 -14.54
C TYR A 27 4.90 -0.71 -13.93
N LEU A 28 3.98 0.10 -13.43
CA LEU A 28 4.25 1.13 -12.44
C LEU A 28 3.86 0.59 -11.07
N ILE A 29 4.84 0.45 -10.18
CA ILE A 29 4.64 -0.07 -8.83
C ILE A 29 5.02 1.01 -7.82
N GLU A 30 4.10 1.33 -6.91
CA GLU A 30 4.25 2.41 -5.94
C GLU A 30 3.86 1.94 -4.54
N ARG A 31 4.55 2.45 -3.52
CA ARG A 31 4.13 2.39 -2.12
C ARG A 31 3.98 3.81 -1.59
N ILE A 32 2.84 4.10 -0.97
CA ILE A 32 2.52 5.41 -0.39
C ILE A 32 2.17 5.21 1.09
N GLY A 33 2.89 5.90 1.96
CA GLY A 33 2.68 5.94 3.40
C GLY A 33 1.71 7.04 3.80
N MET A 34 0.81 6.70 4.71
CA MET A 34 -0.22 7.61 5.23
C MET A 34 0.19 8.23 6.58
N ASP A 35 1.35 7.84 7.14
CA ASP A 35 1.88 8.40 8.40
C ASP A 35 0.88 8.30 9.57
N GLY A 36 0.14 7.20 9.65
CA GLY A 36 -0.91 7.00 10.66
C GLY A 36 -2.26 7.67 10.34
N ASP A 37 -2.37 8.45 9.26
CA ASP A 37 -3.60 9.14 8.90
C ASP A 37 -4.60 8.20 8.19
N MET A 38 -5.52 7.65 8.99
CA MET A 38 -6.61 6.80 8.51
C MET A 38 -7.57 7.51 7.55
N LYS A 39 -7.77 8.84 7.69
CA LYS A 39 -8.69 9.58 6.83
C LYS A 39 -8.08 9.75 5.44
N ARG A 40 -6.80 10.12 5.38
CA ARG A 40 -6.03 10.19 4.14
C ARG A 40 -5.96 8.83 3.46
N MET A 41 -5.76 7.75 4.23
CA MET A 41 -5.80 6.38 3.70
C MET A 41 -7.12 6.07 2.98
N HIS A 42 -8.26 6.35 3.61
CA HIS A 42 -9.58 6.13 3.00
C HIS A 42 -9.77 6.93 1.71
N GLN A 43 -9.40 8.22 1.72
CA GLN A 43 -9.50 9.08 0.55
C GLN A 43 -8.64 8.57 -0.60
N THR A 44 -7.38 8.21 -0.34
CA THR A 44 -6.48 7.66 -1.36
C THR A 44 -6.99 6.35 -1.94
N ILE A 45 -7.53 5.45 -1.13
CA ILE A 45 -8.12 4.19 -1.64
C ILE A 45 -9.33 4.50 -2.55
N GLN A 46 -10.21 5.41 -2.15
CA GLN A 46 -11.36 5.82 -2.98
C GLN A 46 -10.92 6.46 -4.30
N GLU A 47 -9.84 7.25 -4.29
CA GLU A 47 -9.30 7.86 -5.50
C GLU A 47 -8.68 6.85 -6.47
N LEU A 48 -8.14 5.74 -5.94
CA LEU A 48 -7.52 4.65 -6.70
C LEU A 48 -8.51 3.59 -7.18
N ASP A 49 -9.68 3.50 -6.55
CA ASP A 49 -10.73 2.55 -6.93
C ASP A 49 -11.14 2.73 -8.39
N GLY A 50 -11.11 1.63 -9.15
CA GLY A 50 -11.34 1.63 -10.60
C GLY A 50 -10.24 2.27 -11.47
N LYS A 51 -9.14 2.78 -10.88
CA LYS A 51 -8.01 3.38 -11.61
C LYS A 51 -6.73 2.55 -11.54
N ALA A 52 -6.42 1.98 -10.38
CA ALA A 52 -5.31 1.05 -10.22
C ALA A 52 -5.74 -0.36 -10.63
N ASP A 53 -4.84 -1.12 -11.25
CA ASP A 53 -5.08 -2.52 -11.58
C ASP A 53 -5.03 -3.42 -10.32
N ALA A 54 -4.27 -3.00 -9.30
CA ALA A 54 -4.23 -3.66 -8.00
C ALA A 54 -3.90 -2.68 -6.87
N ILE A 55 -4.60 -2.82 -5.73
CA ILE A 55 -4.37 -2.06 -4.50
C ILE A 55 -3.97 -3.01 -3.38
N GLY A 56 -2.78 -2.81 -2.81
CA GLY A 56 -2.33 -3.49 -1.60
C GLY A 56 -2.56 -2.62 -0.36
N LEU A 57 -3.03 -3.20 0.74
CA LEU A 57 -3.19 -2.50 2.03
C LEU A 57 -2.11 -2.96 3.00
N GLY A 58 -1.40 -2.01 3.63
CA GLY A 58 -0.29 -2.32 4.53
C GLY A 58 -0.33 -1.55 5.84
N GLY A 59 0.26 -2.11 6.90
CA GLY A 59 0.30 -1.46 8.22
C GLY A 59 -1.06 -1.31 8.91
N ILE A 60 -2.08 -2.03 8.42
CA ILE A 60 -3.44 -2.07 9.01
C ILE A 60 -3.55 -3.06 10.17
N THR A 61 -2.61 -3.99 10.27
CA THR A 61 -2.54 -4.94 11.38
C THR A 61 -1.81 -4.29 12.55
N GLY A 62 -2.54 -3.63 13.43
CA GLY A 62 -1.97 -2.98 14.62
C GLY A 62 -1.63 -3.96 15.76
N LEU A 63 -2.20 -5.17 15.73
CA LEU A 63 -1.97 -6.21 16.72
C LEU A 63 -1.80 -7.56 16.03
N PHE A 64 -0.74 -8.28 16.37
CA PHE A 64 -0.45 -9.60 15.83
C PHE A 64 -0.45 -10.63 16.97
N PRO A 65 -1.58 -11.29 17.26
CA PRO A 65 -1.66 -12.31 18.29
C PRO A 65 -1.02 -13.64 17.83
N VAL A 66 -0.17 -14.23 18.67
CA VAL A 66 0.49 -15.53 18.48
C VAL A 66 0.42 -16.31 19.80
N GLY A 67 -0.51 -17.27 19.87
CA GLY A 67 -0.83 -17.95 21.12
C GLY A 67 -1.30 -16.94 22.18
N ASP A 68 -0.66 -16.96 23.34
CA ASP A 68 -0.97 -16.06 24.46
C ASP A 68 -0.24 -14.70 24.40
N LYS A 69 0.46 -14.39 23.30
CA LYS A 69 1.23 -13.14 23.14
C LYS A 69 0.68 -12.28 22.02
N THR A 70 0.66 -10.96 22.22
CA THR A 70 0.30 -9.98 21.19
C THR A 70 1.49 -9.08 20.90
N TYR A 71 1.83 -8.97 19.62
CA TYR A 71 2.89 -8.09 19.11
C TYR A 71 2.26 -6.83 18.50
N VAL A 72 2.97 -5.72 18.61
CA VAL A 72 2.65 -4.43 17.97
C VAL A 72 3.66 -4.18 16.87
#